data_AF-A0A177PMQ9-F1
#
_entry.id   AF-A0A177PMQ9-F1
#
_cell.length_a   1.000
_cell.length_b   1.000
_cell.length_c   1.000
_cell.angle_alpha   90.00
_cell.angle_beta   90.00
_cell.angle_gamma   90.00
#
_symmetry.space_group_name_H-M   'P 1'
#
loop_
_entity.id
_entity.type
_entity.pdbx_description
1 polymer ?
#
loop_
_entity_poly.entity_id
_entity_poly.type
_entity_poly.pdbx_seq_one_letter_code
_entity_poly.pdbx_strand_id
1 'polypeptide(L)'
;MRSALGVSPDAWSQALDVLGEHDAAIVIAAILQRGDEIKSAGGYLRVLTEKARAGEFSLGPVLMALLRGKAAKAARDRKRAG
;
A
#
# COMPACT_ATOMS: atom_id res chain seq x y z
N MET A 1 16.39 4.02 -0.80
CA MET A 1 14.93 3.84 -0.91
C MET A 1 14.23 3.45 0.40
N ARG A 2 14.87 2.78 1.37
CA ARG A 2 14.22 2.32 2.63
C ARG A 2 13.64 3.43 3.54
N SER A 3 14.19 4.63 3.52
CA SER A 3 13.75 5.73 4.39
C SER A 3 12.62 6.59 3.83
N ALA A 4 12.28 6.45 2.54
CA ALA A 4 11.38 7.40 1.84
C ALA A 4 9.89 7.26 2.21
N LEU A 5 9.51 6.18 2.89
CA LEU A 5 8.13 5.90 3.29
C LEU A 5 7.89 5.96 4.80
N GLY A 6 8.93 6.11 5.62
CA GLY A 6 8.80 5.90 7.07
C GLY A 6 8.45 4.44 7.44
N VAL A 7 8.77 3.49 6.56
CA VAL A 7 8.70 2.06 6.85
C VAL A 7 10.01 1.66 7.53
N SER A 8 9.94 1.18 8.78
CA SER A 8 11.11 0.68 9.49
C SER A 8 11.68 -0.58 8.83
N PRO A 9 12.99 -0.84 8.91
CA PRO A 9 13.61 -2.06 8.38
C PRO A 9 12.94 -3.35 8.83
N ASP A 10 12.55 -3.42 10.11
CA ASP A 10 11.82 -4.55 10.71
C ASP A 10 10.49 -4.83 9.99
N ALA A 11 9.61 -3.82 9.89
CA ALA A 11 8.35 -3.95 9.16
C ALA A 11 8.54 -4.39 7.69
N TRP A 12 9.61 -3.95 7.04
CA TRP A 12 9.93 -4.38 5.69
C TRP A 12 10.36 -5.85 5.65
N SER A 13 11.22 -6.29 6.58
CA SER A 13 11.62 -7.70 6.69
C SER A 13 10.41 -8.60 6.92
N GLN A 14 9.55 -8.25 7.88
CA GLN A 14 8.35 -9.03 8.16
C GLN A 14 7.40 -9.10 6.97
N ALA A 15 7.28 -8.01 6.21
CA ALA A 15 6.49 -8.00 4.99
C ALA A 15 7.07 -8.96 3.93
N LEU A 16 8.39 -8.98 3.73
CA LEU A 16 9.04 -9.94 2.85
C LEU A 16 8.84 -11.39 3.31
N ASP A 17 8.97 -11.65 4.61
CA ASP A 17 8.88 -13.00 5.16
C ASP A 17 7.47 -13.59 5.05
N VAL A 18 6.43 -12.75 5.16
CA VAL A 18 5.02 -13.20 5.17
C VAL A 18 4.37 -13.10 3.79
N LEU A 19 4.58 -11.98 3.08
CA LEU A 19 3.94 -11.72 1.78
C LEU A 19 4.79 -12.25 0.62
N GLY A 20 6.10 -12.38 0.80
CA GLY A 20 7.04 -12.55 -0.30
C GLY A 20 7.37 -11.22 -0.99
N GLU A 21 8.42 -11.23 -1.80
CA GLU A 21 8.98 -10.02 -2.43
C GLU A 21 8.00 -9.33 -3.39
N HIS A 22 7.31 -10.10 -4.24
CA HIS A 22 6.38 -9.57 -5.23
C HIS A 22 5.19 -8.86 -4.57
N ASP A 23 4.51 -9.51 -3.64
CA ASP A 23 3.33 -8.97 -2.99
C ASP A 23 3.68 -7.77 -2.10
N ALA A 24 4.80 -7.85 -1.38
CA ALA A 24 5.31 -6.73 -0.59
C ALA A 24 5.61 -5.51 -1.47
N ALA A 25 6.23 -5.69 -2.64
CA ALA A 25 6.49 -4.60 -3.58
C ALA A 25 5.19 -3.98 -4.12
N ILE A 26 4.18 -4.79 -4.45
CA ILE A 26 2.86 -4.31 -4.88
C ILE A 26 2.20 -3.49 -3.76
N VAL A 27 2.23 -3.97 -2.51
CA VAL A 27 1.67 -3.26 -1.36
C VAL A 27 2.40 -1.93 -1.12
N ILE A 28 3.72 -1.87 -1.27
CA ILE A 28 4.47 -0.62 -1.17
C ILE A 28 4.10 0.36 -2.27
N ALA A 29 4.02 -0.10 -3.52
CA ALA A 29 3.56 0.73 -4.64
C ALA A 29 2.13 1.24 -4.40
N ALA A 30 1.29 0.40 -3.79
CA ALA A 30 -0.07 0.74 -3.41
C ALA A 30 -0.12 1.87 -2.38
N ILE A 31 0.71 1.77 -1.34
CA ILE A 31 0.81 2.77 -0.29
C ILE A 31 1.32 4.10 -0.86
N LEU A 32 2.38 4.07 -1.70
CA LEU A 32 2.93 5.24 -2.36
C LEU A 32 1.89 5.97 -3.23
N GLN A 33 1.13 5.21 -4.01
CA GLN A 33 0.10 5.77 -4.89
C GLN A 33 -0.98 6.52 -4.11
N ARG A 34 -1.20 6.15 -2.85
CA ARG A 34 -2.20 6.71 -1.93
C ARG A 34 -1.56 7.56 -0.83
N GLY A 35 -0.32 8.02 -1.00
CA GLY A 35 0.46 8.69 0.05
C GLY A 35 -0.26 9.82 0.77
N ASP A 36 -1.07 10.61 0.06
CA ASP A 36 -1.84 11.72 0.64
C ASP A 36 -3.01 11.26 1.54
N GLU A 37 -3.48 10.03 1.38
CA GLU A 37 -4.58 9.43 2.16
C GLU A 37 -4.07 8.57 3.32
N ILE A 38 -2.83 8.08 3.26
CA ILE A 38 -2.26 7.13 4.22
C ILE A 38 -1.39 7.87 5.24
N LYS A 39 -1.88 7.96 6.47
CA LYS A 39 -1.19 8.65 7.58
C LYS A 39 0.17 8.05 7.94
N SER A 40 0.33 6.73 7.80
CA SER A 40 1.57 6.02 8.10
C SER A 40 1.72 4.79 7.22
N ALA A 41 2.68 4.82 6.30
CA ALA A 41 2.99 3.68 5.44
C ALA A 41 3.46 2.46 6.24
N GLY A 42 4.34 2.68 7.23
CA GLY A 42 4.85 1.61 8.08
C GLY A 42 3.79 0.97 8.97
N GLY A 43 2.82 1.73 9.47
CA GLY A 43 1.67 1.18 10.19
C GLY A 43 0.75 0.37 9.28
N TYR A 44 0.46 0.90 8.09
CA TYR A 44 -0.41 0.23 7.13
C TYR A 44 0.19 -1.08 6.60
N LEU A 45 1.51 -1.10 6.32
CA LEU A 45 2.22 -2.30 5.92
C LEU A 45 2.11 -3.39 6.98
N ARG A 46 2.36 -3.06 8.25
CA ARG A 46 2.22 -4.02 9.37
C ARG A 46 0.83 -4.63 9.45
N VAL A 47 -0.22 -3.82 9.32
CA VAL A 47 -1.60 -4.33 9.34
C VAL A 47 -1.85 -5.31 8.21
N LEU A 48 -1.35 -5.04 7.00
CA LEU A 48 -1.50 -5.97 5.87
C LEU A 48 -0.66 -7.23 6.04
N THR A 49 0.55 -7.12 6.57
CA THR A 49 1.41 -8.26 6.92
C THR A 49 0.73 -9.15 7.96
N GLU A 50 0.14 -8.59 9.00
CA GLU A 50 -0.58 -9.38 10.02
C GLU A 50 -1.84 -10.04 9.47
N LYS A 51 -2.58 -9.36 8.59
CA LYS A 51 -3.69 -10.00 7.87
C LYS A 51 -3.23 -11.16 6.99
N ALA A 52 -2.08 -11.03 6.34
CA ALA A 52 -1.53 -12.11 5.52
C ALA A 52 -1.09 -13.28 6.36
N ARG A 53 -0.48 -13.02 7.52
CA ARG A 53 -0.14 -14.05 8.51
C ARG A 53 -1.38 -14.81 8.97
N ALA A 54 -2.50 -14.13 9.14
CA ALA A 54 -3.79 -14.73 9.52
C ALA A 54 -4.53 -15.43 8.35
N GLY A 55 -4.00 -15.39 7.12
CA GLY A 55 -4.70 -15.92 5.94
C GLY A 55 -5.87 -15.04 5.45
N GLU A 56 -5.99 -13.83 5.96
CA GLU A 56 -7.06 -12.86 5.67
C GLU A 56 -6.67 -11.82 4.62
N PHE A 57 -5.51 -11.99 3.99
CA PHE A 57 -5.02 -11.09 2.96
C PHE A 57 -5.29 -11.64 1.57
N SER A 58 -5.73 -10.75 0.69
CA SER A 58 -5.76 -11.01 -0.74
C SER A 58 -5.31 -9.75 -1.49
N LEU A 59 -4.44 -9.94 -2.48
CA LEU A 59 -3.96 -8.87 -3.34
C LEU A 59 -5.07 -8.26 -4.21
N GLY A 60 -6.07 -9.05 -4.62
CA GLY A 60 -7.15 -8.59 -5.52
C GLY A 60 -7.87 -7.36 -4.97
N PRO A 61 -8.43 -7.40 -3.75
CA PRO A 61 -9.04 -6.23 -3.10
C PRO A 61 -8.11 -5.02 -2.94
N VAL A 62 -6.82 -5.25 -2.65
CA VAL A 62 -5.81 -4.20 -2.53
C VAL A 62 -5.61 -3.49 -3.88
N LEU A 63 -5.40 -4.26 -4.95
CA LEU A 63 -5.27 -3.75 -6.32
C LEU A 63 -6.53 -3.00 -6.77
N MET A 64 -7.72 -3.53 -6.46
CA MET A 64 -8.97 -2.87 -6.83
C MET A 64 -9.16 -1.54 -6.07
N ALA A 65 -8.76 -1.48 -4.80
CA ALA A 65 -8.75 -0.22 -4.05
C ALA A 65 -7.81 0.81 -4.69
N LEU A 66 -6.66 0.37 -5.22
CA LEU A 66 -5.73 1.25 -5.95
C LEU A 66 -6.30 1.79 -7.25
N LEU A 67 -6.89 0.92 -8.08
CA LEU A 67 -7.48 1.32 -9.35
C LEU A 67 -8.60 2.34 -9.14
N ARG A 68 -9.45 2.12 -8.12
CA ARG A 68 -10.49 3.09 -7.73
C ARG A 68 -9.91 4.42 -7.24
N GLY A 69 -8.86 4.38 -6.41
CA GLY A 69 -8.18 5.59 -5.94
C GLY A 69 -7.61 6.43 -7.09
N LYS A 70 -6.96 5.78 -8.06
CA LYS A 70 -6.45 6.45 -9.28
C LYS A 70 -7.56 7.09 -10.10
N ALA A 71 -8.67 6.39 -10.34
CA ALA A 71 -9.82 6.91 -11.07
C ALA A 71 -10.46 8.12 -10.35
N ALA A 72 -10.58 8.05 -9.03
CA ALA A 72 -11.12 9.14 -8.21
C ALA A 72 -10.22 10.39 -8.23
N LYS A 73 -8.89 10.22 -8.12
CA LYS A 73 -7.92 11.32 -8.27
C LYS A 73 -8.03 11.98 -9.65
N ALA A 74 -8.01 11.20 -10.71
CA ALA A 74 -8.17 11.71 -12.09
C ALA A 74 -9.49 12.46 -12.31
N ALA A 75 -10.60 11.99 -11.71
CA ALA A 75 -11.88 12.69 -11.78
C ALA A 75 -11.87 14.03 -11.03
N ARG A 76 -11.21 14.11 -9.87
CA ARG A 76 -11.03 15.36 -9.10
C ARG A 76 -10.18 16.37 -9.87
N ASP A 77 -9.10 15.92 -10.49
CA ASP A 77 -8.20 16.78 -11.25
C ASP A 77 -8.92 17.38 -12.47
N ARG A 78 -9.72 16.58 -13.19
CA ARG A 78 -10.57 17.10 -14.29
C ARG A 78 -11.57 18.15 -13.84
N LYS A 79 -12.18 18.00 -12.66
CA LYS A 79 -13.11 18.99 -12.10
C LYS A 79 -12.45 20.30 -11.67
N ARG A 80 -11.13 20.30 -11.39
CA ARG A 80 -10.38 21.50 -11.00
C ARG A 80 -9.86 22.28 -12.22
N ALA A 81 -9.80 21.64 -13.38
CA ALA A 81 -9.24 22.20 -14.61
C ALA A 81 -10.31 22.80 -15.56
N GLY A 82 -11.59 22.72 -15.20
CA GLY A 82 -12.71 23.36 -15.90
C GLY A 82 -13.46 24.28 -14.95
#